data_AF-A0A662UQA1-F1
#
_entry.id   AF-A0A662UQA1-F1
#
_cell.length_a   1.000
_cell.length_b   1.000
_cell.length_c   1.000
_cell.angle_alpha   90.00
_cell.angle_beta   90.00
_cell.angle_gamma   90.00
#
_symmetry.space_group_name_H-M   'P 1'
#
loop_
_entity.id
_entity.type
_entity.pdbx_description
1 polymer ?
#
loop_
_entity_poly.entity_id
_entity_poly.type
_entity_poly.pdbx_seq_one_letter_code
_entity_poly.pdbx_strand_id
1 'polypeptide(L)'
;MGSIARENRTMYTGIGYFRESSHEKRLLEKKIDKVAKIIKEHADKKAPGLYELVELTCKAVSAKSCAELFFEEPEKLREILIIKYGDAYSAGFVVKYILLKPVLSYLGVEELGDELYDLFMGNPLEFKRRIKKLLQKQ
;
A
#
# COMPACT_ATOMS: atom_id res chain seq x y z
N MET A 1 -51.24 -18.71 -32.81
CA MET A 1 -50.18 -18.46 -33.81
C MET A 1 -49.90 -16.96 -33.77
N GLY A 2 -48.94 -16.50 -32.97
CA GLY A 2 -47.55 -16.21 -33.40
C GLY A 2 -47.50 -14.73 -33.83
N SER A 3 -46.65 -13.82 -33.33
CA SER A 3 -45.38 -13.94 -32.64
C SER A 3 -45.12 -12.68 -31.80
N ILE A 4 -44.50 -12.87 -30.64
CA ILE A 4 -43.99 -11.83 -29.74
C ILE A 4 -42.61 -11.41 -30.28
N ALA A 5 -42.48 -10.14 -30.70
CA ALA A 5 -41.19 -9.54 -31.01
C ALA A 5 -40.63 -8.86 -29.76
N ARG A 6 -39.42 -9.31 -29.39
CA ARG A 6 -38.63 -8.95 -28.22
C ARG A 6 -38.16 -7.51 -28.31
N GLU A 7 -38.33 -6.73 -27.24
CA GLU A 7 -37.45 -5.60 -26.94
C GLU A 7 -36.77 -5.85 -25.59
N ASN A 8 -35.65 -6.59 -25.65
CA ASN A 8 -34.71 -6.71 -24.55
C ASN A 8 -33.95 -5.38 -24.45
N ARG A 9 -34.36 -4.51 -23.52
CA ARG A 9 -33.43 -3.54 -22.92
C ARG A 9 -33.11 -3.99 -21.51
N THR A 10 -32.02 -4.72 -21.42
CA THR A 10 -31.22 -4.92 -20.22
C THR A 10 -30.97 -3.56 -19.58
N MET A 11 -31.66 -3.27 -18.49
CA MET A 11 -31.25 -2.24 -17.53
C MET A 11 -29.90 -2.68 -16.98
N TYR A 12 -28.85 -1.97 -17.39
CA TYR A 12 -27.53 -2.06 -16.79
C TYR A 12 -27.67 -1.80 -15.29
N THR A 13 -27.34 -2.83 -14.51
CA THR A 13 -27.26 -2.77 -13.05
C THR A 13 -26.28 -1.68 -12.66
N GLY A 14 -26.75 -0.81 -11.76
CA GLY A 14 -26.03 0.35 -11.27
C GLY A 14 -24.61 0.00 -10.85
N ILE A 15 -23.65 0.69 -11.47
CA ILE A 15 -22.32 0.89 -10.90
C ILE A 15 -22.55 1.69 -9.63
N GLY A 16 -22.69 0.96 -8.51
CA GLY A 16 -22.65 1.54 -7.18
C GLY A 16 -21.29 2.18 -6.99
N TYR A 17 -21.19 3.47 -7.28
CA TYR A 17 -20.13 4.31 -6.75
C TYR A 17 -20.30 4.28 -5.23
N PHE A 18 -19.62 3.32 -4.59
CA PHE A 18 -19.45 3.26 -3.16
C PHE A 18 -18.72 4.54 -2.77
N ARG A 19 -19.50 5.56 -2.39
CA ARG A 19 -18.99 6.81 -1.84
C ARG A 19 -18.47 6.44 -0.45
N GLU A 20 -17.20 6.02 -0.37
CA GLU A 20 -16.52 5.85 0.92
C GLU A 20 -16.86 7.06 1.78
N SER A 21 -17.39 6.80 2.97
CA SER A 21 -17.82 7.90 3.83
C SER A 21 -16.60 8.76 4.15
N SER A 22 -16.75 10.08 4.16
CA SER A 22 -15.66 11.01 4.52
C SER A 22 -14.99 10.62 5.85
N HIS A 23 -15.73 9.96 6.74
CA HIS A 23 -15.26 9.40 8.00
C HIS A 23 -14.28 8.22 7.83
N GLU A 24 -14.59 7.24 6.97
CA GLU A 24 -13.72 6.07 6.74
C GLU A 24 -12.38 6.48 6.14
N LYS A 25 -12.41 7.39 5.15
CA LYS A 25 -11.21 7.92 4.53
C LYS A 25 -10.31 8.61 5.57
N ARG A 26 -10.90 9.47 6.42
CA ARG A 26 -10.16 10.18 7.47
C ARG A 26 -9.62 9.23 8.55
N LEU A 27 -10.32 8.14 8.85
CA LEU A 27 -9.83 7.12 9.78
C LEU A 27 -8.65 6.36 9.20
N LEU A 28 -8.70 6.03 7.90
CA LEU A 28 -7.61 5.38 7.18
C LEU A 28 -6.37 6.27 7.13
N GLU A 29 -6.52 7.56 6.82
CA GLU A 29 -5.43 8.55 6.83
C GLU A 29 -4.73 8.58 8.20
N LYS A 30 -5.50 8.66 9.30
CA LYS A 30 -4.94 8.61 10.66
C LYS A 30 -4.18 7.31 10.96
N LYS A 31 -4.66 6.18 10.45
CA LYS A 31 -3.96 4.90 10.59
C LYS A 31 -2.65 4.88 9.81
N ILE A 32 -2.66 5.42 8.60
CA ILE A 32 -1.45 5.56 7.77
C ILE A 32 -0.43 6.45 8.48
N ASP A 33 -0.83 7.59 9.04
CA ASP A 33 0.06 8.48 9.81
C ASP A 33 0.69 7.77 11.01
N LYS A 34 -0.12 7.00 11.75
CA LYS A 34 0.37 6.20 12.88
C LYS A 34 1.39 5.16 12.42
N VAL A 35 1.12 4.48 11.31
CA VAL A 35 2.03 3.47 10.75
C VAL A 35 3.31 4.11 10.22
N ALA A 36 3.23 5.27 9.59
CA ALA A 36 4.40 6.04 9.14
C ALA A 36 5.34 6.35 10.31
N LYS A 37 4.78 6.76 11.45
CA LYS A 37 5.54 6.99 12.69
C LYS A 37 6.22 5.71 13.19
N ILE A 38 5.53 4.57 13.15
CA ILE A 38 6.09 3.28 13.58
C ILE A 38 7.23 2.84 12.65
N ILE A 39 7.06 2.99 11.34
CA ILE A 39 8.11 2.72 10.35
C ILE A 39 9.33 3.58 10.65
N LYS A 40 9.15 4.89 10.88
CA LYS A 40 10.22 5.80 11.20
C LYS A 40 10.97 5.39 12.48
N GLU A 41 10.25 5.19 13.58
CA GLU A 41 10.84 4.78 14.85
C GLU A 41 11.59 3.45 14.76
N HIS A 42 11.09 2.52 13.94
CA HIS A 42 11.76 1.25 13.66
C HIS A 42 13.06 1.47 12.88
N ALA A 43 13.00 2.26 11.81
CA ALA A 43 14.13 2.57 10.96
C ALA A 43 15.24 3.29 11.74
N ASP A 44 14.89 4.30 12.54
CA ASP A 44 15.85 5.07 13.36
C ASP A 44 16.60 4.18 14.35
N LYS A 45 15.95 3.13 14.89
CA LYS A 45 16.60 2.16 15.77
C LYS A 45 17.54 1.19 15.05
N LYS A 46 17.34 0.97 13.74
CA LYS A 46 18.08 -0.04 12.97
C LYS A 46 19.17 0.56 12.09
N ALA A 47 18.87 1.68 11.46
CA ALA A 47 19.73 2.39 10.55
C ALA A 47 19.39 3.90 10.62
N PRO A 48 19.94 4.63 11.61
CA PRO A 48 19.71 6.05 11.76
C PRO A 48 19.94 6.83 10.47
N GLY A 49 19.00 7.71 10.09
CA GLY A 49 19.10 8.54 8.89
C GLY A 49 18.72 7.84 7.57
N LEU A 50 18.56 6.51 7.58
CA LEU A 50 18.12 5.77 6.39
C LEU A 50 16.71 6.21 5.97
N TYR A 51 15.78 6.24 6.92
CA TYR A 51 14.39 6.59 6.62
C TYR A 51 14.27 8.02 6.08
N GLU A 52 14.97 8.99 6.66
CA GLU A 52 15.02 10.36 6.17
C GLU A 52 15.49 10.43 4.72
N LEU A 53 16.54 9.67 4.36
CA LEU A 53 17.07 9.66 3.00
C LEU A 53 16.07 9.08 1.99
N VAL A 54 15.39 7.99 2.36
CA VAL A 54 14.35 7.39 1.49
C VAL A 54 13.14 8.33 1.41
N GLU A 55 12.69 8.88 2.53
CA GLU A 55 11.57 9.82 2.62
C GLU A 55 11.79 11.07 1.76
N LEU A 56 13.00 11.64 1.78
CA LEU A 56 13.40 12.73 0.89
C LEU A 56 13.31 12.31 -0.59
N THR A 57 13.71 11.08 -0.91
CA THR A 57 13.65 10.56 -2.28
C THR A 57 12.19 10.38 -2.73
N CYS A 58 11.34 9.77 -1.89
CA CYS A 58 9.91 9.62 -2.17
C CYS A 58 9.25 10.97 -2.43
N LYS A 59 9.50 11.96 -1.55
CA LYS A 59 8.94 13.32 -1.68
C LYS A 59 9.45 14.03 -2.92
N ALA A 60 10.74 13.94 -3.22
CA ALA A 60 11.34 14.59 -4.39
C ALA A 60 10.77 14.05 -5.72
N VAL A 61 10.50 12.75 -5.81
CA VAL A 61 10.04 12.10 -7.06
C VAL A 61 8.51 12.13 -7.20
N SER A 62 7.77 12.10 -6.09
CA SER A 62 6.31 11.86 -6.13
C SER A 62 5.45 12.91 -5.43
N ALA A 63 6.05 13.86 -4.73
CA ALA A 63 5.39 14.77 -3.78
C ALA A 63 4.65 14.08 -2.63
N LYS A 64 4.84 12.77 -2.43
CA LYS A 64 4.24 11.95 -1.37
C LYS A 64 5.32 11.35 -0.46
N SER A 65 4.96 11.09 0.79
CA SER A 65 5.79 10.33 1.72
C SER A 65 5.93 8.87 1.27
N CYS A 66 6.97 8.18 1.74
CA CYS A 66 7.13 6.76 1.44
C CYS A 66 5.99 5.93 2.05
N ALA A 67 5.44 6.34 3.19
CA ALA A 67 4.31 5.66 3.80
C ALA A 67 3.03 5.80 2.96
N GLU A 68 2.73 6.99 2.45
CA GLU A 68 1.60 7.17 1.52
C GLU A 68 1.78 6.32 0.26
N LEU A 69 2.97 6.34 -0.35
CA LEU A 69 3.24 5.50 -1.52
C LEU A 69 3.10 4.02 -1.20
N PHE A 70 3.55 3.57 -0.03
CA PHE A 70 3.44 2.18 0.39
C PHE A 70 1.98 1.69 0.40
N PHE A 71 1.04 2.52 0.86
CA PHE A 71 -0.38 2.14 0.91
C PHE A 71 -1.17 2.50 -0.35
N GLU A 72 -0.78 3.55 -1.08
CA GLU A 72 -1.57 4.07 -2.20
C GLU A 72 -0.99 3.73 -3.58
N GLU A 73 0.33 3.73 -3.73
CA GLU A 73 1.02 3.55 -5.01
C GLU A 73 2.27 2.66 -4.83
N PRO A 74 2.12 1.40 -4.38
CA PRO A 74 3.27 0.55 -4.05
C PRO A 74 4.15 0.23 -5.27
N GLU A 75 3.58 0.22 -6.47
CA GLU A 75 4.35 0.09 -7.71
C GLU A 75 5.33 1.24 -7.90
N LYS A 76 4.86 2.48 -7.72
CA LYS A 76 5.69 3.68 -7.78
C LYS A 76 6.75 3.70 -6.68
N LEU A 77 6.41 3.25 -5.47
CA LEU A 77 7.39 3.09 -4.40
C LEU A 77 8.48 2.07 -4.77
N ARG A 78 8.09 0.91 -5.30
CA ARG A 78 9.02 -0.12 -5.76
C ARG A 78 9.99 0.43 -6.80
N GLU A 79 9.49 1.16 -7.79
CA GLU A 79 10.32 1.81 -8.82
C GLU A 79 11.30 2.82 -8.21
N ILE A 80 10.84 3.70 -7.32
CA ILE A 80 11.69 4.66 -6.61
C ILE A 80 12.81 3.95 -5.85
N LEU A 81 12.49 2.87 -5.14
CA LEU A 81 13.47 2.13 -4.35
C LEU A 81 14.48 1.40 -5.26
N ILE A 82 14.04 0.77 -6.34
CA ILE A 82 14.95 0.11 -7.30
C ILE A 82 15.90 1.13 -7.92
N ILE A 83 15.41 2.30 -8.33
CA ILE A 83 16.25 3.36 -8.89
C ILE A 83 17.23 3.90 -7.84
N LYS A 84 16.75 4.12 -6.61
CA LYS A 84 17.56 4.68 -5.51
C LYS A 84 18.71 3.76 -5.11
N TYR A 85 18.45 2.45 -5.04
CA TYR A 85 19.41 1.47 -4.56
C TYR A 85 20.15 0.73 -5.68
N GLY A 86 19.75 0.91 -6.94
CA GLY A 86 20.41 0.35 -8.12
C GLY A 86 19.95 -1.05 -8.51
N ASP A 87 19.30 -1.79 -7.60
CA ASP A 87 18.85 -3.15 -7.85
C ASP A 87 17.63 -3.56 -7.02
N ALA A 88 16.94 -4.61 -7.49
CA ALA A 88 15.72 -5.13 -6.87
C ALA A 88 15.95 -5.85 -5.53
N TYR A 89 17.14 -6.40 -5.30
CA TYR A 89 17.47 -7.10 -4.07
C TYR A 89 17.65 -6.10 -2.91
N SER A 90 18.42 -5.03 -3.13
CA SER A 90 18.62 -3.94 -2.17
C SER A 90 17.31 -3.21 -1.88
N ALA A 91 16.49 -2.93 -2.90
CA ALA A 91 15.16 -2.39 -2.73
C ALA A 91 14.27 -3.33 -1.88
N GLY A 92 14.30 -4.63 -2.20
CA GLY A 92 13.58 -5.66 -1.47
C GLY A 92 13.97 -5.74 0.00
N PHE A 93 15.26 -5.57 0.33
CA PHE A 93 15.72 -5.51 1.72
C PHE A 93 15.08 -4.35 2.48
N VAL A 94 15.07 -3.15 1.91
CA VAL A 94 14.44 -1.97 2.52
C VAL A 94 12.95 -2.18 2.71
N VAL A 95 12.26 -2.71 1.69
CA VAL A 95 10.84 -3.04 1.80
C VAL A 95 10.60 -4.04 2.92
N LYS A 96 11.30 -5.17 2.93
CA LYS A 96 11.04 -6.28 3.86
C LYS A 96 11.32 -5.87 5.31
N TYR A 97 12.49 -5.29 5.56
CA TYR A 97 12.98 -5.09 6.93
C TYR A 97 12.72 -3.72 7.50
N ILE A 98 12.65 -2.68 6.66
CA ILE A 98 12.49 -1.29 7.14
C ILE A 98 11.03 -0.86 7.05
N LEU A 99 10.33 -1.18 5.95
CA LEU A 99 8.94 -0.75 5.74
C LEU A 99 7.93 -1.78 6.25
N LEU A 100 7.99 -3.03 5.77
CA LEU A 100 6.95 -4.02 5.98
C LEU A 100 6.97 -4.60 7.40
N LYS A 101 8.13 -5.05 7.89
CA LYS A 101 8.25 -5.65 9.22
C LYS A 101 7.58 -4.84 10.35
N PRO A 102 7.85 -3.53 10.54
CA PRO A 102 7.17 -2.76 11.58
C PRO A 102 5.65 -2.67 11.39
N VAL A 103 5.15 -2.67 10.14
CA VAL A 103 3.71 -2.66 9.84
C VAL A 103 3.06 -3.96 10.29
N LEU A 104 3.70 -5.10 10.00
CA LEU A 104 3.16 -6.42 10.37
C LEU A 104 3.17 -6.62 11.89
N SER A 105 4.23 -6.20 12.57
CA SER A 105 4.26 -6.24 14.03
C SER A 105 3.24 -5.32 14.68
N TYR A 106 2.95 -4.16 14.08
CA TYR A 106 1.86 -3.31 14.55
C TYR A 106 0.48 -3.98 14.38
N LEU A 107 0.30 -4.73 13.28
CA LEU A 107 -0.95 -5.40 12.96
C LEU A 107 -1.12 -6.76 13.66
N GLY A 108 -0.04 -7.34 14.20
CA GLY A 108 0.00 -8.67 14.81
C GLY A 108 -0.17 -9.81 13.80
N VAL A 109 0.43 -9.65 12.61
CA VAL A 109 0.33 -10.60 11.47
C VAL A 109 1.69 -10.86 10.82
N GLU A 110 2.74 -11.00 11.63
CA GLU A 110 4.11 -11.25 11.17
C GLU A 110 4.27 -12.48 10.29
N GLU A 111 3.41 -13.48 10.45
CA GLU A 111 3.38 -14.69 9.63
C GLU A 111 3.11 -14.41 8.13
N LEU A 112 2.50 -13.27 7.81
CA LEU A 112 2.23 -12.84 6.44
C LEU A 112 3.45 -12.15 5.78
N GLY A 113 4.61 -12.12 6.45
CA GLY A 113 5.80 -11.38 6.03
C GLY A 113 6.30 -11.71 4.63
N ASP A 114 6.56 -12.98 4.37
CA ASP A 114 7.10 -13.40 3.07
C ASP A 114 6.05 -13.23 1.96
N GLU A 115 4.79 -13.58 2.23
CA GLU A 115 3.70 -13.42 1.27
C GLU A 115 3.49 -11.96 0.86
N LEU A 116 3.42 -11.04 1.82
CA LEU A 116 3.22 -9.62 1.52
C LEU A 116 4.45 -8.99 0.87
N TYR A 117 5.64 -9.47 1.20
CA TYR A 117 6.86 -9.08 0.51
C TYR A 117 6.83 -9.51 -0.97
N ASP A 118 6.50 -10.76 -1.25
CA ASP A 118 6.42 -11.30 -2.60
C ASP A 118 5.34 -10.57 -3.42
N LEU A 119 4.20 -10.26 -2.78
CA LEU A 119 3.17 -9.42 -3.40
C LEU A 119 3.70 -8.02 -3.69
N PHE A 120 4.42 -7.37 -2.76
CA PHE A 120 4.97 -6.05 -3.03
C PHE A 120 5.94 -6.06 -4.23
N MET A 121 6.81 -7.07 -4.30
CA MET A 121 7.82 -7.15 -5.36
C MET A 121 7.24 -7.63 -6.70
N GLY A 122 6.27 -8.54 -6.69
CA GLY A 122 5.72 -9.17 -7.91
C GLY A 122 4.36 -8.65 -8.36
N ASN A 123 3.46 -8.29 -7.44
CA ASN A 123 2.11 -7.83 -7.73
C ASN A 123 1.66 -6.69 -6.79
N PRO A 124 2.16 -5.45 -6.99
CA PRO A 124 1.91 -4.33 -6.09
C PRO A 124 0.42 -3.99 -5.94
N LEU A 125 -0.41 -4.26 -6.95
CA LEU A 125 -1.85 -4.03 -6.88
C LEU A 125 -2.53 -4.96 -5.86
N GLU A 126 -2.16 -6.24 -5.87
CA GLU A 126 -2.67 -7.20 -4.90
C GLU A 126 -2.12 -6.93 -3.51
N PHE A 127 -0.85 -6.51 -3.41
CA PHE A 127 -0.28 -6.02 -2.15
C PHE A 127 -1.12 -4.89 -1.56
N LYS A 128 -1.42 -3.83 -2.34
CA LYS A 128 -2.25 -2.69 -1.92
C LYS A 128 -3.60 -3.17 -1.38
N ARG A 129 -4.27 -4.06 -2.12
CA ARG A 129 -5.58 -4.59 -1.73
C ARG A 129 -5.50 -5.32 -0.38
N ARG A 130 -4.46 -6.14 -0.18
CA ARG A 130 -4.33 -6.97 1.01
C ARG A 130 -3.93 -6.17 2.23
N ILE A 131 -2.94 -5.28 2.12
CA ILE A 131 -2.47 -4.48 3.25
C ILE A 131 -3.55 -3.50 3.75
N LYS A 132 -4.34 -2.91 2.84
CA LYS A 132 -5.47 -2.06 3.22
C LYS A 132 -6.56 -2.84 3.96
N LYS A 133 -6.87 -4.06 3.52
CA LYS A 133 -7.82 -4.93 4.23
C LYS A 133 -7.34 -5.26 5.65
N LEU A 134 -6.04 -5.49 5.84
CA LEU A 134 -5.48 -5.73 7.17
C LEU A 134 -5.60 -4.49 8.06
N LEU A 135 -5.33 -3.29 7.53
CA LEU A 135 -5.49 -2.03 8.25
C LEU A 135 -6.94 -1.72 8.64
N GLN A 136 -7.92 -2.18 7.85
CA GLN A 136 -9.34 -1.97 8.12
C GLN A 136 -9.90 -2.89 9.21
N LYS A 137 -9.26 -4.03 9.47
CA LYS A 137 -9.73 -5.03 10.46
C LYS A 137 -9.39 -4.71 11.91
N GLN A 138 -8.45 -3.79 12.15
CA GLN A 138 -8.16 -3.22 13.47
C GLN A 138 -9.03 -1.99 13.76
#